data_AF-A0A9D8UFV2-F1
#
_entry.id   AF-A0A9D8UFV2-F1
#
_cell.length_a   1.000
_cell.length_b   1.000
_cell.length_c   1.000
_cell.angle_alpha   90.00
_cell.angle_beta   90.00
_cell.angle_gamma   90.00
#
_symmetry.space_group_name_H-M   'P 1'
#
loop_
_entity.id
_entity.type
_entity.pdbx_description
1 polymer ?
#
loop_
_entity_poly.entity_id
_entity_poly.type
_entity_poly.pdbx_seq_one_letter_code
_entity_poly.pdbx_strand_id
1 'polypeptide(L)' 'MEKGSGIAIGIAIGVGIGVATGSLGLWIALGVVVGVLIENGELDDIMEKCGFESDD' A
#
# COMPACT_ATOMS: atom_id res chain seq x y z
N MET A 1 -9.49 -9.03 13.18
CA MET A 1 -8.22 -8.28 13.12
C MET A 1 -8.38 -7.01 13.94
N GLU A 2 -7.37 -6.66 14.74
CA GLU A 2 -7.32 -5.36 15.42
C GLU A 2 -7.27 -4.26 14.35
N LYS A 3 -8.14 -3.25 14.50
CA LYS A 3 -8.19 -2.11 13.59
C LYS A 3 -6.87 -1.34 13.68
N GLY A 4 -6.21 -1.11 12.56
CA GLY A 4 -4.91 -0.43 12.43
C GLY A 4 -3.74 -1.35 12.02
N SER A 5 -3.89 -2.67 12.04
CA SER A 5 -2.80 -3.60 11.71
C SER A 5 -2.45 -3.58 10.22
N GLY A 6 -3.45 -3.45 9.33
CA GLY A 6 -3.20 -3.34 7.89
C GLY A 6 -2.48 -2.04 7.55
N ILE A 7 -2.90 -0.93 8.19
CA ILE A 7 -2.30 0.39 8.02
C ILE A 7 -0.84 0.40 8.49
N ALA A 8 -0.56 -0.22 9.65
CA ALA A 8 0.80 -0.31 10.18
C ALA A 8 1.75 -1.08 9.24
N ILE A 9 1.29 -2.20 8.67
CA ILE A 9 2.05 -2.98 7.70
C ILE A 9 2.28 -2.18 6.41
N GLY A 10 1.24 -1.52 5.90
CA GLY A 10 1.34 -0.68 4.70
C GLY A 10 2.33 0.47 4.87
N ILE A 11 2.32 1.15 6.03
CA ILE A 11 3.29 2.20 6.36
C ILE A 11 4.70 1.63 6.47
N ALA A 12 4.89 0.50 7.15
CA ALA A 12 6.22 -0.10 7.32
C ALA A 12 6.88 -0.43 5.96
N ILE A 13 6.10 -0.97 5.02
CA ILE A 13 6.58 -1.29 3.67
C ILE A 13 6.82 -0.01 2.87
N GLY A 14 5.86 0.94 2.88
CA GLY A 14 5.99 2.21 2.17
C GLY A 14 7.18 3.05 2.64
N VAL A 15 7.47 3.06 3.95
CA VAL A 15 8.67 3.71 4.49
C VAL A 15 9.94 2.99 4.03
N GLY A 16 9.99 1.67 4.14
CA GLY A 16 11.17 0.89 3.74
C GLY A 16 11.57 1.12 2.29
N ILE A 17 10.61 1.09 1.37
CA ILE A 17 10.85 1.33 -0.06
C ILE A 17 11.09 2.82 -0.32
N GLY A 18 10.30 3.70 0.30
CA GLY A 18 10.44 5.15 0.13
C GLY A 18 11.80 5.71 0.55
N VAL A 19 12.42 5.15 1.60
CA VAL A 19 13.80 5.47 2.00
C VAL A 19 14.78 5.05 0.91
N ALA A 20 14.63 3.84 0.36
CA ALA A 20 15.54 3.30 -0.64
C ALA A 20 15.47 4.06 -1.98
N THR A 21 14.28 4.52 -2.37
CA THR A 21 14.07 5.28 -3.63
C THR A 21 14.28 6.79 -3.46
N GLY A 22 14.52 7.29 -2.24
CA GLY A 22 14.63 8.72 -1.96
C GLY A 22 13.34 9.52 -2.15
N SER A 23 12.19 8.84 -2.25
CA SER A 23 10.87 9.42 -2.54
C SER A 23 9.86 9.01 -1.47
N LEU A 24 10.15 9.36 -0.22
CA LEU A 24 9.35 9.00 0.96
C LEU A 24 7.88 9.43 0.85
N GLY A 25 7.62 10.64 0.35
CA GLY A 25 6.27 11.19 0.30
C GLY A 25 5.31 10.39 -0.58
N LEU A 26 5.80 9.87 -1.71
CA LEU A 26 5.00 9.12 -2.67
C LEU A 26 4.77 7.67 -2.20
N TRP A 27 5.82 7.05 -1.66
CA TRP A 27 5.76 5.68 -1.16
C TRP A 27 5.02 5.53 0.18
N ILE A 28 5.02 6.56 1.04
CA ILE A 28 4.18 6.59 2.25
C ILE A 28 2.70 6.72 1.87
N ALA A 29 2.35 7.58 0.92
CA ALA A 29 0.97 7.69 0.45
C ALA A 29 0.49 6.36 -0.13
N LEU A 30 1.33 5.70 -0.95
CA LEU A 30 1.04 4.37 -1.49
C LEU A 30 0.89 3.31 -0.38
N GLY A 31 1.84 3.29 0.57
CA GLY A 31 1.83 2.35 1.69
C GLY A 31 0.60 2.49 2.59
N VAL A 32 0.16 3.72 2.89
CA VAL A 32 -1.06 3.97 3.66
C VAL A 32 -2.29 3.51 2.90
N VAL A 33 -2.40 3.81 1.60
CA VAL A 33 -3.52 3.38 0.75
C VAL A 33 -3.61 1.86 0.75
N VAL A 34 -2.50 1.17 0.44
CA VAL A 34 -2.42 -0.30 0.47
C VAL A 34 -2.78 -0.86 1.85
N GLY A 35 -2.29 -0.25 2.94
CA GLY A 35 -2.60 -0.70 4.29
C GLY A 35 -4.07 -0.58 4.67
N VAL A 36 -4.74 0.50 4.25
CA VAL A 36 -6.19 0.68 4.45
C VAL A 36 -6.99 -0.32 3.61
N LEU A 37 -6.53 -0.63 2.40
CA LEU A 37 -7.18 -1.61 1.52
C LEU A 37 -7.08 -3.04 2.06
N ILE A 38 -5.92 -3.42 2.60
CA ILE A 38 -5.74 -4.70 3.33
C ILE A 38 -6.70 -4.77 4.52
N GLU A 39 -6.82 -3.66 5.25
CA GLU A 39 -7.65 -3.60 6.45
C GLU A 39 -9.16 -3.68 6.15
N ASN A 40 -9.61 -3.06 5.06
CA ASN A 40 -10.99 -3.13 4.61
C ASN A 40 -11.32 -4.42 3.87
N GLY A 41 -10.32 -5.24 3.49
CA GLY A 41 -10.51 -6.44 2.69
C GLY A 41 -10.93 -6.16 1.25
N GLU A 42 -10.86 -4.90 0.81
CA GLU A 42 -11.15 -4.45 -0.56
C GLU A 42 -9.96 -4.65 -1.49
N LEU A 43 -8.81 -5.12 -0.99
CA LEU A 43 -7.60 -5.30 -1.79
C LEU A 43 -7.78 -6.29 -2.96
N ASP A 44 -8.65 -7.28 -2.81
CA ASP A 44 -8.97 -8.23 -3.89
C ASP A 44 -9.70 -7.53 -5.06
N ASP A 45 -10.65 -6.64 -4.75
CA ASP A 45 -11.47 -5.91 -5.74
C ASP A 45 -10.68 -4.84 -6.48
N ILE A 46 -9.82 -4.11 -5.77
CA ILE A 46 -8.93 -3.12 -6.39
C ILE A 46 -7.73 -3.75 -7.09
N MET A 47 -7.24 -4.94 -6.71
CA MET A 47 -6.20 -5.62 -7.50
C MET A 47 -6.78 -6.16 -8.81
N GLU A 48 -8.04 -6.61 -8.80
CA GLU A 48 -8.78 -6.97 -10.01
C GLU A 48 -9.06 -5.74 -10.89
N LYS A 49 -9.44 -4.60 -10.29
CA LYS A 49 -9.86 -3.40 -11.03
C LYS A 49 -8.71 -2.47 -11.41
N CYS A 50 -7.69 -2.35 -10.56
CA CYS A 50 -6.43 -1.67 -10.84
C CYS A 50 -5.39 -2.64 -11.37
N GLY A 51 -5.81 -3.67 -12.14
CA GLY A 51 -4.91 -4.54 -12.89
C GLY A 51 -3.70 -3.72 -13.30
N PHE A 52 -2.58 -3.97 -12.63
CA PHE A 52 -1.33 -3.31 -12.88
C PHE A 52 -0.98 -3.78 -14.29
N GLU A 53 -1.56 -3.10 -15.27
CA GLU A 53 -1.16 -3.11 -16.65
C GLU A 53 0.27 -2.60 -16.58
N SER A 54 1.18 -3.57 -16.44
CA SER A 54 2.55 -3.39 -16.83
C SER A 54 2.48 -3.08 -18.32
N ASP A 55 2.37 -1.79 -18.63
CA ASP A 55 2.58 -1.25 -19.96
C ASP A 55 4.09 -1.37 -20.24
N ASP A 56 4.49 -2.55 -20.74
CA ASP A 56 5.76 -2.86 -21.40
C ASP A 56 5.49 -3.84 -22.56
#